data_AF-A0A0C9UML5-F1
#
_entry.id   AF-A0A0C9UML5-F1
#
_cell.length_a   1.000
_cell.length_b   1.000
_cell.length_c   1.000
_cell.angle_alpha   90.00
_cell.angle_beta   90.00
_cell.angle_gamma   90.00
#
_symmetry.space_group_name_H-M   'P 1'
#
loop_
_entity.id
_entity.type
_entity.pdbx_description
1 polymer ?
#
loop_
_entity_poly.entity_id
_entity_poly.type
_entity_poly.pdbx_seq_one_letter_code
_entity_poly.pdbx_strand_id
1 'polypeptide(L)'
;MVDSAPTPASIAKDTKGYTQSLKDYLKKHEPWEREIEFQRTNLRRQFLQLLFVHPYAKESKDADHSLWLTTSYFIISAYKQRIAAADAVIHQTANEYHGRGQDRHHGKPTGVVEHRKLVHRFRQFLAEEEKFWTSLVVRAVRVFRLDEARPALAALNIN
;
A
#
# COMPACT_ATOMS: atom_id res chain seq x y z
N MET A 1 -18.24 7.75 -32.53
CA MET A 1 -17.34 8.50 -31.64
C MET A 1 -16.24 7.53 -31.23
N VAL A 2 -15.03 7.69 -31.77
CA VAL A 2 -13.87 6.88 -31.38
C VAL A 2 -13.36 7.48 -30.08
N ASP A 3 -13.53 6.77 -28.98
CA ASP A 3 -12.94 7.15 -27.69
C ASP A 3 -11.42 7.20 -27.90
N SER A 4 -10.86 8.42 -27.97
CA SER A 4 -9.43 8.58 -28.16
C SER A 4 -8.73 8.05 -26.91
N ALA A 5 -7.77 7.14 -27.09
CA ALA A 5 -7.00 6.60 -25.98
C ALA A 5 -6.43 7.76 -25.13
N PRO A 6 -6.51 7.68 -23.79
CA PRO A 6 -6.10 8.77 -22.91
C PRO A 6 -4.62 9.09 -23.14
N THR A 7 -4.32 10.37 -23.31
CA THR A 7 -2.93 10.84 -23.53
C THR A 7 -2.09 10.67 -22.25
N PRO A 8 -0.76 10.52 -22.36
CA PRO A 8 0.12 10.48 -21.18
C PRO A 8 -0.06 11.70 -20.25
N ALA A 9 -0.27 12.88 -20.83
CA ALA A 9 -0.48 14.12 -20.09
C ALA A 9 -1.79 14.12 -19.29
N SER A 10 -2.89 13.60 -19.86
CA SER A 10 -4.16 13.46 -19.14
C SER A 10 -4.06 12.43 -18.02
N ILE A 11 -3.44 11.27 -18.29
CA ILE A 11 -3.20 10.23 -17.28
C ILE A 11 -2.38 10.79 -16.11
N ALA A 12 -1.31 11.54 -16.40
CA ALA A 12 -0.46 12.13 -15.36
C ALA A 12 -1.19 13.19 -14.52
N LYS A 13 -2.04 14.01 -15.15
CA LYS A 13 -2.87 15.00 -14.44
C LYS A 13 -3.84 14.30 -13.48
N ASP A 14 -4.54 13.29 -13.96
CA ASP A 14 -5.51 12.54 -13.17
C ASP A 14 -4.82 11.78 -12.02
N THR A 15 -3.67 11.16 -12.31
CA THR A 15 -2.83 10.47 -11.32
C THR A 15 -2.41 11.39 -10.18
N LYS A 16 -2.02 12.64 -10.47
CA LYS A 16 -1.71 13.64 -9.43
C LYS A 16 -2.93 13.98 -8.58
N GLY A 17 -4.09 14.18 -9.21
CA GLY A 17 -5.35 14.41 -8.51
C GLY A 17 -5.71 13.25 -7.57
N TYR A 18 -5.71 12.02 -8.09
CA TYR A 18 -5.99 10.81 -7.31
C TYR A 18 -4.98 10.58 -6.19
N THR A 19 -3.69 10.87 -6.42
CA THR A 19 -2.65 10.78 -5.38
C THR A 19 -2.97 11.72 -4.21
N GLN A 20 -3.36 12.96 -4.51
CA GLN A 20 -3.70 13.93 -3.47
C GLN A 20 -4.96 13.51 -2.71
N SER A 21 -6.01 13.09 -3.42
CA SER A 21 -7.23 12.56 -2.80
C SER A 21 -6.95 11.37 -1.90
N LEU A 22 -6.15 10.40 -2.34
CA LEU A 22 -5.81 9.22 -1.54
C LEU A 22 -5.06 9.60 -0.26
N LYS A 23 -4.08 10.51 -0.35
CA LYS A 23 -3.35 11.03 0.81
C LYS A 23 -4.27 11.72 1.81
N ASP A 24 -5.18 12.55 1.33
CA ASP A 24 -6.10 13.29 2.20
C ASP A 24 -7.16 12.38 2.83
N TYR A 25 -7.58 11.34 2.11
CA TYR A 25 -8.46 10.31 2.64
C TYR A 25 -7.76 9.48 3.73
N LEU A 26 -6.52 9.04 3.49
CA LEU A 26 -5.69 8.29 4.46
C LEU A 26 -5.45 9.02 5.79
N LYS A 27 -5.49 10.36 5.80
CA LYS A 27 -5.36 11.15 7.04
C LYS A 27 -6.59 11.03 7.95
N LYS A 28 -7.76 10.77 7.36
CA LYS A 28 -9.06 10.80 8.05
C LYS A 28 -9.63 9.40 8.29
N HIS A 29 -9.14 8.41 7.55
CA HIS A 29 -9.70 7.06 7.47
C HIS A 29 -8.67 5.99 7.85
N GLU A 30 -9.15 4.79 8.16
CA GLU A 30 -8.27 3.66 8.45
C GLU A 30 -7.71 3.04 7.17
N PRO A 31 -6.43 2.64 7.12
CA PRO A 31 -5.75 2.19 5.89
C PRO A 31 -6.34 0.89 5.27
N TRP A 32 -7.19 0.17 6.00
CA TRP A 32 -7.89 -1.05 5.52
C TRP A 32 -9.32 -0.78 5.05
N GLU A 33 -9.76 0.48 4.96
CA GLU A 33 -11.07 0.79 4.40
C GLU A 33 -11.16 0.42 2.92
N ARG A 34 -12.33 -0.09 2.51
CA ARG A 34 -12.57 -0.53 1.12
C ARG A 34 -12.39 0.59 0.10
N GLU A 35 -12.71 1.82 0.48
CA GLU A 35 -12.54 2.99 -0.39
C GLU A 35 -11.06 3.27 -0.68
N ILE A 36 -10.18 3.09 0.31
CA ILE A 36 -8.72 3.21 0.12
C ILE A 36 -8.22 2.15 -0.84
N GLU A 37 -8.69 0.90 -0.70
CA GLU A 37 -8.36 -0.19 -1.61
C GLU A 37 -8.79 0.10 -3.05
N PHE A 38 -10.01 0.63 -3.21
CA PHE A 38 -10.55 1.01 -4.50
C PHE A 38 -9.73 2.12 -5.17
N GLN A 39 -9.47 3.21 -4.44
CA GLN A 39 -8.65 4.32 -4.93
C GLN A 39 -7.23 3.86 -5.26
N ARG A 40 -6.63 3.02 -4.41
CA ARG A 40 -5.30 2.44 -4.65
C ARG A 40 -5.27 1.62 -5.94
N THR A 41 -6.24 0.72 -6.13
CA THR A 41 -6.32 -0.13 -7.32
C THR A 41 -6.48 0.69 -8.60
N ASN A 42 -7.30 1.74 -8.56
CA ASN A 42 -7.45 2.66 -9.69
C ASN A 42 -6.16 3.43 -9.96
N LEU A 43 -5.50 3.95 -8.91
CA LEU A 43 -4.24 4.67 -9.04
C LEU A 43 -3.13 3.78 -9.63
N ARG A 44 -3.05 2.51 -9.19
CA ARG A 44 -2.15 1.51 -9.79
C ARG A 44 -2.39 1.39 -11.27
N ARG A 45 -3.65 1.23 -11.70
CA ARG A 45 -3.99 1.10 -13.13
C ARG A 45 -3.46 2.28 -13.95
N GLN A 46 -3.56 3.51 -13.45
CA GLN A 46 -3.05 4.69 -14.15
C GLN A 46 -1.53 4.70 -14.29
N PHE A 47 -0.80 4.37 -13.22
CA PHE A 47 0.65 4.21 -13.30
C PHE A 47 1.05 3.07 -14.24
N LEU A 48 0.33 1.94 -14.24
CA LEU A 48 0.60 0.84 -15.18
C LEU A 48 0.39 1.26 -16.64
N GLN A 49 -0.58 2.14 -16.92
CA GLN A 49 -0.75 2.69 -18.27
C GLN A 49 0.46 3.54 -18.68
N LEU A 50 0.94 4.43 -17.79
CA LEU A 50 2.16 5.19 -18.06
C LEU A 50 3.35 4.26 -18.32
N LEU A 51 3.58 3.29 -17.43
CA LEU A 51 4.73 2.38 -17.50
C LEU A 51 4.71 1.46 -18.73
N PHE A 52 3.56 0.89 -19.10
CA PHE A 52 3.51 -0.15 -20.14
C PHE A 52 2.92 0.29 -21.48
N VAL A 53 2.07 1.31 -21.51
CA VAL A 53 1.47 1.83 -22.76
C VAL A 53 2.26 3.01 -23.29
N HIS A 54 2.80 3.84 -22.39
CA HIS A 54 3.54 5.05 -22.74
C HIS A 54 4.95 5.08 -22.12
N PRO A 55 5.77 4.02 -22.24
CA PRO A 55 7.04 3.88 -21.51
C PRO A 55 8.04 5.01 -21.78
N TYR A 56 7.99 5.63 -22.97
CA TYR A 56 8.91 6.69 -23.39
C TYR A 56 8.34 8.11 -23.21
N ALA A 57 7.12 8.24 -22.66
CA ALA A 57 6.57 9.55 -22.35
C ALA A 57 7.34 10.19 -21.19
N LYS A 58 7.54 11.50 -21.22
CA LYS A 58 8.19 12.24 -20.12
C LYS A 58 7.44 12.06 -18.80
N GLU A 59 6.12 11.86 -18.87
CA GLU A 59 5.24 11.61 -17.75
C GLU A 59 5.46 10.24 -17.09
N SER A 60 6.04 9.30 -17.81
CA SER A 60 6.35 7.95 -17.31
C SER A 60 7.68 7.90 -16.56
N LYS A 61 8.48 8.97 -16.67
CA LYS A 61 9.69 9.13 -15.85
C LYS A 61 9.29 9.15 -14.37
N ASP A 62 9.97 8.35 -13.56
CA ASP A 62 9.74 8.21 -12.11
C ASP A 62 8.31 7.71 -11.76
N ALA A 63 7.56 7.16 -12.73
CA ALA A 63 6.22 6.64 -12.51
C ALA A 63 6.22 5.39 -11.63
N ASP A 64 7.27 4.56 -11.71
CA ASP A 64 7.53 3.41 -10.85
C ASP A 64 7.80 3.82 -9.39
N HIS A 65 8.65 4.84 -9.20
CA HIS A 65 8.92 5.40 -7.88
C HIS A 65 7.65 6.02 -7.27
N SER A 66 6.90 6.78 -8.07
CA SER A 66 5.64 7.39 -7.66
C SER A 66 4.57 6.34 -7.33
N LEU A 67 4.48 5.27 -8.12
CA LEU A 67 3.60 4.12 -7.87
C LEU A 67 3.90 3.49 -6.51
N TRP A 68 5.18 3.23 -6.22
CA TRP A 68 5.60 2.68 -4.91
C TRP A 68 5.24 3.62 -3.77
N LEU A 69 5.62 4.89 -3.86
CA LEU A 69 5.40 5.85 -2.78
C LEU A 69 3.92 6.00 -2.44
N THR A 70 3.10 6.15 -3.49
CA THR A 70 1.69 6.52 -3.34
C THR A 70 0.78 5.35 -3.01
N THR A 71 1.03 4.18 -3.58
CA THR A 71 0.14 3.02 -3.44
C THR A 71 0.59 2.05 -2.34
N SER A 72 1.89 1.97 -2.07
CA SER A 72 2.44 1.00 -1.11
C SER A 72 2.97 1.70 0.13
N TYR A 73 3.95 2.57 -0.03
CA TYR A 73 4.69 3.15 1.09
C TYR A 73 3.81 3.94 2.06
N PHE A 74 2.90 4.80 1.58
CA PHE A 74 2.01 5.54 2.47
C PHE A 74 1.06 4.64 3.26
N ILE A 75 0.57 3.56 2.65
CA ILE A 75 -0.29 2.58 3.32
C ILE A 75 0.51 1.81 4.39
N ILE A 76 1.72 1.34 4.03
CA ILE A 76 2.65 0.69 4.97
C ILE A 76 2.94 1.62 6.17
N SER A 77 3.23 2.89 5.89
CA SER A 77 3.51 3.89 6.91
C SER A 77 2.30 4.10 7.85
N ALA A 78 1.10 4.20 7.27
CA ALA A 78 -0.14 4.31 8.05
C ALA A 78 -0.34 3.08 8.96
N TYR A 79 -0.15 1.85 8.45
CA TYR A 79 -0.21 0.65 9.28
C TYR A 79 0.81 0.68 10.41
N LYS A 80 2.08 1.01 10.12
CA LYS A 80 3.14 1.10 11.14
C LYS A 80 2.79 2.10 12.24
N GLN A 81 2.26 3.26 11.88
CA GLN A 81 1.83 4.28 12.85
C GLN A 81 0.69 3.77 13.74
N ARG A 82 -0.34 3.11 13.16
CA ARG A 82 -1.46 2.57 13.94
C ARG A 82 -1.05 1.42 14.84
N ILE A 83 -0.14 0.55 14.39
CA ILE A 83 0.41 -0.54 15.21
C ILE A 83 1.18 0.03 16.41
N ALA A 84 2.09 0.98 16.16
CA ALA A 84 2.85 1.62 17.24
C ALA A 84 1.96 2.32 18.26
N ALA A 85 0.87 2.98 17.81
CA ALA A 85 -0.10 3.58 18.71
C ALA A 85 -0.85 2.54 19.56
N ALA A 86 -1.24 1.40 18.96
CA ALA A 86 -1.89 0.31 19.68
C ALA A 86 -0.94 -0.34 20.71
N ASP A 87 0.34 -0.52 20.37
CA ASP A 87 1.37 -1.02 21.29
C ASP A 87 1.52 -0.11 22.51
N ALA A 88 1.59 1.21 22.30
CA ALA A 88 1.70 2.18 23.38
C ALA A 88 0.53 2.10 24.37
N VAL A 89 -0.69 1.93 23.88
CA VAL A 89 -1.89 1.77 24.74
C VAL A 89 -1.83 0.47 25.55
N ILE A 90 -1.39 -0.64 24.93
CA ILE A 90 -1.22 -1.92 25.64
C ILE A 90 -0.19 -1.77 26.77
N HIS A 91 0.96 -1.14 26.51
CA HIS A 91 1.99 -0.92 27.52
C HIS A 91 1.51 0.00 28.67
N GLN A 92 0.75 1.06 28.36
CA GLN A 92 0.17 1.95 29.38
C GLN A 92 -0.80 1.20 30.29
N THR A 93 -1.74 0.44 29.71
CA THR A 93 -2.70 -0.34 30.50
C THR A 93 -1.99 -1.37 31.39
N ALA A 94 -0.95 -2.05 30.91
CA ALA A 94 -0.21 -3.03 31.73
C ALA A 94 0.45 -2.40 32.98
N ASN A 95 0.97 -1.18 32.88
CA ASN A 95 1.62 -0.50 34.00
C ASN A 95 0.63 -0.02 35.07
N GLU A 96 -0.59 0.39 34.68
CA GLU A 96 -1.64 0.82 35.61
C GLU A 96 -2.16 -0.34 36.50
N TYR A 97 -2.19 -1.57 35.96
CA TYR A 97 -2.59 -2.77 36.71
C TYR A 97 -1.60 -3.17 37.81
N HIS A 98 -0.33 -2.75 37.75
CA HIS A 98 0.67 -3.04 38.77
C HIS A 98 0.70 -2.03 39.93
N GLY A 99 -0.01 -0.90 39.83
CA GLY A 99 0.04 0.19 40.82
C GLY A 99 -1.17 0.33 41.75
N ARG A 100 -2.29 -0.35 41.51
CA ARG A 100 -3.51 -0.24 42.35
C ARG A 100 -4.03 -1.61 42.75
N GLY A 101 -4.04 -1.85 44.06
CA GLY A 101 -4.56 -3.06 44.67
C GLY A 101 -5.98 -3.38 44.23
N GLN A 102 -6.17 -4.66 43.91
CA GLN A 102 -7.36 -5.48 44.10
C GLN A 102 -8.68 -4.73 44.26
N ASP A 103 -9.28 -4.29 43.15
CA ASP A 103 -10.74 -4.27 43.03
C ASP A 103 -11.17 -4.68 41.63
N ARG A 104 -11.97 -5.74 41.62
CA ARG A 104 -12.47 -6.47 40.45
C ARG A 104 -13.44 -5.58 39.68
N HIS A 105 -13.28 -5.45 38.36
CA HIS A 105 -14.38 -5.54 37.37
C HIS A 105 -13.82 -5.39 35.92
N HIS A 106 -13.57 -6.53 35.27
CA HIS A 106 -13.89 -6.77 33.85
C HIS A 106 -13.41 -5.78 32.76
N GLY A 107 -12.20 -5.23 32.86
CA GLY A 107 -11.52 -4.59 31.73
C GLY A 107 -10.97 -5.63 30.74
N LYS A 108 -11.82 -6.15 29.84
CA LYS A 108 -11.43 -7.09 28.77
C LYS A 108 -10.16 -6.58 28.04
N PRO A 109 -9.24 -7.45 27.58
CA PRO A 109 -8.02 -7.08 26.85
C PRO A 109 -8.33 -6.63 25.41
N THR A 110 -9.23 -5.67 25.26
CA THR A 110 -9.75 -5.16 23.98
C THR A 110 -8.61 -4.59 23.14
N GLY A 111 -7.62 -3.95 23.77
CA GLY A 111 -6.42 -3.45 23.09
C GLY A 111 -5.58 -4.55 22.44
N VAL A 112 -5.39 -5.69 23.12
CA VAL A 112 -4.59 -6.83 22.61
C VAL A 112 -5.27 -7.49 21.41
N VAL A 113 -6.59 -7.62 21.45
CA VAL A 113 -7.36 -8.21 20.35
C VAL A 113 -7.34 -7.30 19.12
N GLU A 114 -7.57 -6.00 19.30
CA GLU A 114 -7.50 -5.03 18.19
C GLU A 114 -6.09 -4.94 17.61
N HIS A 115 -5.05 -4.97 18.44
CA HIS A 115 -3.67 -5.03 17.99
C HIS A 115 -3.40 -6.31 17.15
N ARG A 116 -3.80 -7.49 17.63
CA ARG A 116 -3.64 -8.75 16.87
C ARG A 116 -4.36 -8.70 15.52
N LYS A 117 -5.58 -8.16 15.47
CA LYS A 117 -6.33 -7.97 14.22
C LYS A 117 -5.59 -7.03 13.27
N LEU A 118 -5.05 -5.92 13.79
CA LEU A 118 -4.31 -4.94 13.01
C LEU A 118 -3.05 -5.54 12.40
N VAL A 119 -2.23 -6.25 13.19
CA VAL A 119 -1.04 -6.93 12.71
C VAL A 119 -1.39 -8.00 11.67
N HIS A 120 -2.47 -8.75 11.87
CA HIS A 120 -2.93 -9.73 10.90
C HIS A 120 -3.31 -9.08 9.56
N ARG A 121 -4.09 -8.00 9.58
CA ARG A 121 -4.44 -7.22 8.38
C ARG A 121 -3.20 -6.65 7.69
N PHE A 122 -2.24 -6.14 8.46
CA PHE A 122 -1.00 -5.62 7.89
C PHE A 122 -0.19 -6.71 7.18
N ARG A 123 -0.08 -7.91 7.77
CA ARG A 123 0.57 -9.06 7.10
C ARG A 123 -0.16 -9.48 5.83
N GLN A 124 -1.48 -9.51 5.85
CA GLN A 124 -2.27 -9.82 4.66
C GLN A 124 -2.00 -8.78 3.56
N PHE A 125 -2.06 -7.50 3.91
CA PHE A 125 -1.75 -6.41 2.98
C PHE A 125 -0.34 -6.55 2.40
N LEU A 126 0.69 -6.82 3.22
CA LEU A 126 2.06 -7.04 2.72
C LEU A 126 2.15 -8.23 1.75
N ALA A 127 1.42 -9.32 2.00
CA ALA A 127 1.40 -10.47 1.10
C ALA A 127 0.71 -10.14 -0.24
N GLU A 128 -0.32 -9.29 -0.24
CA GLU A 128 -0.96 -8.77 -1.45
C GLU A 128 -0.04 -7.82 -2.22
N GLU A 129 0.72 -6.99 -1.50
CA GLU A 129 1.75 -6.12 -2.09
C GLU A 129 2.85 -6.92 -2.76
N GLU A 130 3.39 -7.94 -2.08
CA GLU A 130 4.40 -8.83 -2.64
C GLU A 130 3.93 -9.47 -3.95
N LYS A 131 2.69 -9.98 -3.98
CA LYS A 131 2.08 -10.55 -5.20
C LYS A 131 1.98 -9.52 -6.31
N PHE A 132 1.55 -8.29 -5.99
CA PHE A 132 1.44 -7.21 -6.96
C PHE A 132 2.81 -6.86 -7.56
N TRP A 133 3.82 -6.62 -6.73
CA TRP A 133 5.16 -6.24 -7.18
C TRP A 133 5.86 -7.37 -7.94
N THR A 134 5.72 -8.61 -7.49
CA THR A 134 6.21 -9.79 -8.22
C THR A 134 5.61 -9.87 -9.62
N SER A 135 4.27 -9.75 -9.71
CA SER A 135 3.57 -9.75 -10.99
C SER A 135 3.96 -8.57 -11.89
N LEU A 136 4.24 -7.41 -11.30
CA LEU A 136 4.67 -6.21 -12.02
C LEU A 136 6.03 -6.44 -12.69
N VAL A 137 7.01 -6.94 -11.94
CA VAL A 137 8.37 -7.16 -12.46
C VAL A 137 8.36 -8.25 -13.53
N VAL A 138 7.66 -9.36 -13.31
CA VAL A 138 7.49 -10.42 -14.32
C VAL A 138 6.87 -9.85 -15.61
N ARG A 139 5.84 -9.01 -15.47
CA ARG A 139 5.23 -8.34 -16.62
C ARG A 139 6.21 -7.41 -17.32
N ALA A 140 7.02 -6.63 -16.59
CA ALA A 140 8.00 -5.73 -17.17
C ALA A 140 9.06 -6.49 -17.98
N VAL A 141 9.64 -7.54 -17.41
CA VAL A 141 10.60 -8.41 -18.12
C VAL A 141 10.00 -8.99 -19.38
N ARG A 142 8.75 -9.45 -19.34
CA ARG A 142 8.06 -10.02 -20.50
C ARG A 142 7.73 -8.97 -21.57
N VAL A 143 7.17 -7.82 -21.19
CA VAL A 143 6.71 -6.78 -22.11
C VAL A 143 7.89 -6.13 -22.82
N PHE A 144 8.98 -5.87 -22.09
CA PHE A 144 10.17 -5.21 -22.62
C PHE A 144 11.26 -6.18 -23.09
N ARG A 145 11.02 -7.50 -23.00
CA ARG A 145 11.96 -8.57 -23.41
C ARG A 145 13.33 -8.44 -22.76
N LEU A 146 13.35 -8.21 -21.45
CA LEU A 146 14.57 -8.03 -20.65
C LEU A 146 15.13 -9.39 -20.25
N ASP A 147 15.61 -10.16 -21.21
CA ASP A 147 16.09 -11.53 -20.98
C ASP A 147 17.27 -11.58 -19.99
N GLU A 148 18.07 -10.51 -19.96
CA GLU A 148 19.16 -10.29 -19.01
C GLU A 148 18.70 -10.21 -17.54
N ALA A 149 17.43 -9.89 -17.27
CA ALA A 149 16.88 -9.81 -15.92
C ALA A 149 16.41 -11.17 -15.38
N ARG A 150 16.32 -12.21 -16.22
CA ARG A 150 15.83 -13.55 -15.82
C ARG A 150 16.66 -14.21 -14.72
N PRO A 151 18.02 -14.15 -14.73
CA PRO A 151 18.81 -14.73 -13.63
C PRO A 151 18.53 -14.04 -12.29
N ALA A 152 18.30 -12.71 -12.31
CA ALA A 152 17.96 -11.96 -11.11
C ALA A 152 16.58 -12.34 -10.57
N LEU A 153 15.59 -12.56 -11.45
CA LEU A 153 14.27 -13.07 -11.05
C LEU A 153 14.36 -14.46 -10.39
N ALA A 154 15.12 -15.37 -10.99
CA ALA A 154 15.33 -16.70 -10.45
C ALA A 154 16.00 -16.66 -9.06
N ALA A 155 16.99 -15.78 -8.85
CA ALA A 155 17.65 -15.59 -7.56
C ALA A 155 16.70 -15.07 -6.47
N LEU A 156 15.63 -14.36 -6.86
CA LEU A 156 14.58 -13.86 -5.97
C LEU A 156 13.41 -14.85 -5.80
N ASN A 157 13.49 -16.05 -6.39
CA ASN A 157 12.40 -17.03 -6.47
C ASN A 157 11.13 -16.47 -7.13
N ILE A 158 11.31 -15.57 -8.10
CA ILE A 158 10.25 -15.01 -8.93
C ILE A 158 10.28 -15.73 -10.27
N ASN A 159 9.21 -16.49 -10.57
CA ASN A 159 9.06 -17.26 -11.80
C ASN A 159 8.15 -16.57 -12.83
#